data_AF-A0AAV6AVW3-F1
#
_entry.id   AF-A0AAV6AVW3-F1
#
_cell.length_a   1.000
_cell.length_b   1.000
_cell.length_c   1.000
_cell.angle_alpha   90.00
_cell.angle_beta   90.00
_cell.angle_gamma   90.00
#
_symmetry.space_group_name_H-M   'P 1'
#
loop_
_entity.id
_entity.type
_entity.pdbx_description
1 polymer ?
#
loop_
_entity_poly.entity_id
_entity_poly.type
_entity_poly.pdbx_seq_one_letter_code
_entity_poly.pdbx_strand_id
1 'polypeptide(L)' 'MADGDDPGPSCPAGPPERRRVTRFLASIASVEELPAALEGGADLIDVKDPATGALGATDL' A
#
# COMPACT_ATOMS: atom_id res chain seq x y z
N MET A 1 -0.33 47.33 28.48
CA MET A 1 0.75 46.52 29.06
C MET A 1 0.44 45.05 28.76
N ALA A 2 1.33 44.38 28.01
CA ALA A 2 1.56 42.95 27.74
C ALA A 2 0.35 41.97 27.80
N ASP A 3 -0.05 41.33 26.68
CA ASP A 3 0.58 40.17 26.02
C ASP A 3 0.67 38.96 26.95
N GLY A 4 -0.17 37.93 26.74
CA GLY A 4 -0.10 36.73 27.57
C GLY A 4 -1.05 35.57 27.33
N ASP A 5 -1.76 35.48 26.19
CA ASP A 5 -2.40 34.22 25.78
C ASP A 5 -1.92 33.90 24.36
N ASP A 6 -0.68 33.40 24.28
CA ASP A 6 -0.13 32.81 23.06
C ASP A 6 -0.56 31.34 23.04
N PRO A 7 -1.55 30.94 22.22
CA PRO A 7 -1.77 29.53 21.96
C PRO A 7 -0.54 29.07 21.17
N GLY A 8 0.42 28.46 21.89
CA GLY A 8 1.64 27.91 21.31
C GLY A 8 1.32 27.08 20.05
N PRO A 9 2.29 26.94 19.12
CA PRO A 9 2.05 26.49 17.77
C PRO A 9 1.20 25.22 17.78
N SER A 10 -0.04 25.37 17.30
CA SER A 10 -0.96 24.25 17.11
C SER A 10 -0.21 23.17 16.38
N CYS A 11 -0.03 22.01 17.02
CA CYS A 11 0.66 20.87 16.44
C CYS A 11 0.22 20.73 14.98
N PRO A 12 1.15 20.63 14.01
CA PRO A 12 0.76 20.44 12.63
C PRO A 12 -0.13 19.20 12.57
N ALA A 13 -1.29 19.33 11.91
CA ALA A 13 -2.21 18.24 11.69
C ALA A 13 -1.40 17.02 11.26
N GLY A 14 -1.55 15.91 11.99
CA GLY A 14 -0.79 14.69 11.75
C GLY A 14 -0.86 14.25 10.28
N PRO A 15 0.02 13.33 9.85
CA PRO A 15 0.01 12.85 8.47
C PRO A 15 -1.43 12.47 8.07
N PRO A 16 -1.85 12.83 6.84
CA PRO A 16 -3.24 12.64 6.41
C PRO A 16 -3.65 11.21 6.72
N GLU A 17 -4.75 11.07 7.45
CA GLU A 17 -5.27 9.77 7.88
C GLU A 17 -5.37 8.89 6.64
N ARG A 18 -4.51 7.86 6.56
CA ARG A 18 -4.60 6.88 5.48
C ARG A 18 -5.96 6.23 5.64
N ARG A 19 -6.89 6.53 4.72
CA ARG A 19 -8.21 5.88 4.70
C ARG A 19 -7.97 4.37 4.77
N ARG A 20 -8.44 3.74 5.84
CA ARG A 20 -8.47 2.27 5.94
C ARG A 20 -9.53 1.79 4.96
N VAL A 21 -9.08 1.37 3.79
CA VAL A 21 -9.87 0.64 2.81
C VAL A 21 -9.23 -0.72 2.60
N THR A 22 -10.05 -1.76 2.58
CA THR A 22 -9.60 -3.07 2.12
C THR A 22 -9.23 -2.96 0.65
N ARG A 23 -8.07 -3.50 0.28
CA ARG A 23 -7.58 -3.55 -1.10
C ARG A 23 -7.45 -5.00 -1.55
N PHE A 24 -7.61 -5.24 -2.84
CA PHE A 24 -7.41 -6.52 -3.46
C PHE A 24 -5.95 -6.68 -3.90
N LEU A 25 -5.26 -7.67 -3.34
CA LEU A 25 -3.92 -8.08 -3.75
C LEU A 25 -4.01 -9.42 -4.49
N ALA A 26 -3.49 -9.46 -5.72
CA ALA A 26 -3.38 -10.67 -6.52
C ALA A 26 -1.91 -11.09 -6.58
N SER A 27 -1.62 -12.35 -6.21
CA SER A 27 -0.30 -12.96 -6.42
C SER A 27 -0.24 -13.64 -7.78
N ILE A 28 0.74 -13.29 -8.61
CA ILE A 28 1.03 -13.92 -9.90
C ILE A 28 2.39 -14.63 -9.86
N ALA A 29 2.53 -15.67 -10.66
CA ALA A 29 3.75 -16.42 -10.87
C ALA A 29 4.40 -16.16 -12.23
N SER A 30 3.73 -15.48 -13.17
CA SER A 30 4.34 -15.04 -14.45
C SER A 30 3.73 -13.75 -15.03
N VAL A 31 4.43 -13.08 -15.96
CA VAL A 31 3.97 -11.81 -16.60
C VAL A 31 2.68 -12.02 -17.38
N GLU A 32 2.48 -13.20 -17.95
CA GLU A 32 1.31 -13.56 -18.76
C GLU A 32 0.00 -13.53 -17.94
N GLU A 33 0.06 -13.64 -16.62
CA GLU A 33 -1.09 -13.57 -15.72
C GLU A 33 -1.50 -12.13 -15.39
N LEU A 34 -0.62 -11.15 -15.64
CA LEU A 34 -0.84 -9.75 -15.30
C LEU A 34 -2.13 -9.17 -15.93
N PRO A 35 -2.44 -9.41 -17.23
CA PRO A 35 -3.70 -8.93 -17.81
C PRO A 35 -4.93 -9.43 -17.04
N ALA A 36 -4.96 -10.70 -16.64
CA ALA A 36 -6.06 -11.27 -15.89
C ALA A 36 -6.19 -10.67 -14.48
N ALA A 37 -5.06 -10.40 -13.81
CA ALA A 37 -5.06 -9.74 -12.50
C ALA A 37 -5.58 -8.29 -12.58
N LEU A 38 -5.20 -7.56 -13.64
CA LEU A 38 -5.68 -6.20 -13.90
C LEU A 38 -7.17 -6.18 -14.23
N GLU A 39 -7.65 -7.06 -15.12
CA GLU A 39 -9.06 -7.20 -15.45
C GLU A 39 -9.91 -7.63 -14.25
N GLY A 40 -9.33 -8.44 -13.36
CA GLY A 40 -9.95 -8.83 -12.08
C GLY A 40 -10.03 -7.72 -11.04
N GLY A 41 -9.44 -6.54 -11.30
CA GLY A 41 -9.50 -5.38 -10.43
C GLY A 41 -8.50 -5.39 -9.27
N ALA A 42 -7.35 -6.07 -9.43
CA ALA A 42 -6.30 -6.04 -8.41
C ALA A 42 -5.78 -4.61 -8.18
N ASP A 43 -5.80 -4.17 -6.92
CA ASP A 43 -5.20 -2.91 -6.49
C ASP A 43 -3.68 -3.04 -6.35
N LEU A 44 -3.22 -4.25 -6.03
CA LEU A 44 -1.82 -4.59 -5.80
C LEU A 44 -1.49 -5.90 -6.51
N ILE A 45 -0.32 -5.93 -7.16
CA ILE A 45 0.24 -7.12 -7.78
C ILE A 45 1.43 -7.57 -6.93
N ASP A 46 1.41 -8.82 -6.50
CA ASP A 46 2.48 -9.51 -5.81
C ASP A 46 3.09 -10.54 -6.77
N VAL A 47 4.37 -10.43 -7.09
CA VAL A 47 5.04 -11.40 -7.96
C VAL A 47 5.84 -12.34 -7.08
N LYS A 48 5.56 -13.64 -7.16
CA LYS A 48 6.23 -14.65 -6.34
C LYS A 48 6.45 -15.94 -7.10
N ASP A 49 7.42 -16.71 -6.65
CA ASP A 49 7.65 -18.07 -7.12
C ASP A 49 7.20 -19.09 -6.06
N PRO A 50 6.03 -19.75 -6.24
CA PRO A 50 5.57 -20.77 -5.30
C PRO A 50 6.50 -22.00 -5.22
N ALA A 51 7.37 -22.24 -6.22
CA ALA A 51 8.30 -23.37 -6.21
C ALA A 51 9.45 -23.19 -5.22
N THR A 52 9.83 -21.95 -4.90
CA THR A 52 10.86 -21.63 -3.89
C THR A 52 10.27 -21.35 -2.50
N GLY A 53 8.94 -21.36 -2.38
CA GLY A 53 8.21 -21.25 -1.11
C GLY A 53 6.91 -20.45 -1.24
N ALA A 54 6.11 -20.40 -0.18
CA ALA A 54 4.81 -19.71 -0.21
C ALA A 54 4.89 -18.20 -0.55
N LEU A 55 6.03 -17.58 -0.26
CA LEU A 55 6.40 -16.20 -0.60
C LEU A 55 7.77 -16.18 -1.30
N GLY A 56 8.06 -17.21 -2.11
CA GLY A 56 9.34 -17.35 -2.78
C GLY A 56 9.66 -16.15 -3.66
N ALA A 57 10.91 -15.68 -3.59
CA ALA A 57 11.38 -14.61 -4.45
C ALA A 57 11.42 -15.11 -5.90
N THR A 58 11.07 -14.22 -6.82
CA THR A 58 11.06 -14.53 -8.24
C THR A 58 12.17 -13.78 -8.97
N ASP A 59 12.69 -14.37 -10.05
CA ASP A 59 13.67 -13.76 -10.96
C ASP A 59 13.00 -13.17 -12.21
N LEU A 60 11.66 -13.21 -12.24
CA LEU A 60 10.81 -12.80 -13.35
C LEU A 60 11.02 -11.35 -13.81
#